data_AF-A0ABD0N0D6-F1
#
_entry.id   AF-A0ABD0N0D6-F1
#
_cell.length_a   1.000
_cell.length_b   1.000
_cell.length_c   1.000
_cell.angle_alpha   90.00
_cell.angle_beta   90.00
_cell.angle_gamma   90.00
#
_symmetry.space_group_name_H-M   'P 1'
#
loop_
_entity.id
_entity.type
_entity.pdbx_description
1 polymer ?
#
loop_
_entity_poly.entity_id
_entity_poly.type
_entity_poly.pdbx_seq_one_letter_code
_entity_poly.pdbx_strand_id
1 'polypeptide(L)' 'MVTIPEYYEGKNVLITGATGFMGKVLLEKLLRSCPGVKAAYVLVRPKAGQAPDARIADMINCK' A
#
# COMPACT_ATOMS: atom_id res chain seq x y z
N MET A 1 8.29 -12.76 -21.86
CA MET A 1 8.65 -12.42 -20.45
C MET A 1 7.48 -11.63 -19.91
N VAL A 2 6.91 -12.00 -18.76
CA VAL A 2 5.73 -11.31 -18.20
C VAL A 2 6.17 -9.98 -17.60
N THR A 3 5.50 -8.88 -17.94
CA THR A 3 5.75 -7.56 -17.35
C THR A 3 5.23 -7.49 -15.92
N ILE A 4 5.70 -6.52 -15.13
CA ILE A 4 5.21 -6.35 -13.74
C ILE A 4 3.69 -6.12 -13.68
N PRO A 5 3.06 -5.26 -14.50
CA PRO A 5 1.61 -5.07 -14.48
C PRO A 5 0.86 -6.37 -14.81
N GLU A 6 1.27 -7.09 -15.86
CA GLU A 6 0.68 -8.40 -16.23
C GLU A 6 0.81 -9.44 -15.10
N TYR A 7 1.91 -9.42 -14.36
CA TYR A 7 2.09 -10.31 -13.22
C TYR A 7 1.07 -10.05 -12.11
N TYR A 8 0.67 -8.80 -11.90
CA TYR A 8 -0.22 -8.39 -10.82
C TYR A 8 -1.71 -8.34 -11.21
N GLU A 9 -2.03 -8.56 -12.49
CA GLU A 9 -3.40 -8.58 -13.02
C GLU A 9 -4.29 -9.55 -12.23
N GLY A 10 -5.44 -9.05 -11.75
CA GLY A 10 -6.43 -9.79 -10.97
C GLY A 10 -6.00 -10.22 -9.56
N LYS A 11 -4.77 -9.93 -9.14
CA LYS A 11 -4.23 -10.39 -7.85
C LYS A 11 -4.68 -9.51 -6.69
N ASN A 12 -4.83 -10.16 -5.53
CA ASN A 12 -4.94 -9.50 -4.23
C ASN A 12 -3.54 -9.43 -3.60
N VAL A 13 -3.14 -8.26 -3.12
CA VAL A 13 -1.81 -8.02 -2.54
C VAL A 13 -1.95 -7.60 -1.08
N LEU A 14 -1.28 -8.29 -0.15
CA LEU A 14 -1.15 -7.87 1.24
C LEU A 14 0.20 -7.17 1.43
N ILE A 15 0.17 -5.92 1.90
CA ILE A 15 1.34 -5.10 2.18
C ILE A 15 1.46 -4.88 3.69
N THR A 16 2.59 -5.30 4.24
CA THR A 16 2.96 -4.98 5.63
C THR A 16 3.87 -3.75 5.64
N GLY A 17 3.84 -2.97 6.71
CA GLY A 17 4.68 -1.77 6.83
C GLY A 17 4.30 -0.62 5.87
N ALA A 18 3.10 -0.64 5.28
CA ALA A 18 2.65 0.36 4.30
C ALA A 18 2.69 1.82 4.82
N THR A 19 2.50 2.02 6.12
CA THR A 19 2.63 3.35 6.76
C THR A 19 4.05 3.92 6.83
N GLY A 20 5.09 3.10 6.59
CA GLY A 20 6.48 3.55 6.55
C GLY A 20 6.87 4.16 5.21
N PHE A 21 8.00 4.87 5.15
CA PHE A 21 8.44 5.60 3.94
C PHE A 21 8.40 4.76 2.66
N MET A 22 9.08 3.62 2.63
CA MET A 22 9.08 2.71 1.47
C MET A 22 7.74 2.01 1.25
N GLY A 23 6.99 1.72 2.32
CA GLY A 23 5.67 1.11 2.21
C GLY A 23 4.67 2.00 1.46
N LYS A 24 4.73 3.32 1.71
CA LYS A 24 3.90 4.31 1.00
C LYS A 24 4.25 4.36 -0.49
N VAL A 25 5.54 4.37 -0.81
CA VAL A 25 6.04 4.37 -2.20
C VAL A 25 5.63 3.10 -2.94
N LEU A 26 5.75 1.92 -2.29
CA LEU A 26 5.32 0.66 -2.89
C LEU A 26 3.81 0.65 -3.17
N LEU A 27 3.00 1.10 -2.20
CA LEU A 27 1.56 1.18 -2.36
C LEU A 27 1.19 2.13 -3.52
N GLU A 28 1.77 3.32 -3.57
CA GLU A 28 1.61 4.27 -4.67
C GLU A 28 1.98 3.63 -6.02
N LYS A 29 3.15 2.98 -6.09
CA LYS A 29 3.66 2.42 -7.33
C LYS A 29 2.81 1.28 -7.84
N LEU A 30 2.32 0.42 -6.95
CA LEU A 30 1.38 -0.65 -7.29
C LEU A 30 0.07 -0.07 -7.82
N LEU A 31 -0.52 0.89 -7.12
CA LEU A 31 -1.79 1.51 -7.54
C LEU A 31 -1.66 2.28 -8.85
N ARG A 32 -0.54 2.99 -9.10
CA ARG A 32 -0.32 3.76 -10.32
C ARG A 32 0.10 2.91 -11.52
N SER A 33 0.98 1.92 -11.31
CA SER A 33 1.61 1.17 -12.42
C SER A 33 0.98 -0.20 -12.66
N CYS A 34 0.20 -0.74 -11.73
CA CYS A 34 -0.47 -2.04 -11.86
C CYS A 34 -1.99 -1.88 -11.67
N PRO A 35 -2.69 -1.20 -12.61
CA PRO A 35 -4.11 -0.89 -12.46
C PRO A 35 -5.01 -2.14 -12.37
N GLY A 36 -4.53 -3.30 -12.85
CA GLY A 36 -5.23 -4.58 -12.75
C GLY A 36 -5.14 -5.28 -11.39
N VAL A 37 -4.42 -4.72 -10.40
CA VAL A 37 -4.46 -5.26 -9.03
C VAL A 37 -5.90 -5.20 -8.53
N LYS A 38 -6.46 -6.35 -8.16
CA LYS A 38 -7.85 -6.45 -7.70
C LYS A 38 -8.07 -5.77 -6.36
N ALA A 39 -7.14 -5.95 -5.43
CA ALA A 39 -7.19 -5.31 -4.12
C ALA A 39 -5.79 -5.22 -3.49
N ALA A 40 -5.52 -4.11 -2.81
CA ALA A 40 -4.37 -3.94 -1.93
C ALA A 40 -4.85 -3.86 -0.47
N TYR A 41 -4.42 -4.81 0.36
CA TYR A 41 -4.69 -4.85 1.78
C TYR A 41 -3.48 -4.34 2.55
N VAL A 42 -3.69 -3.53 3.57
CA VAL A 42 -2.61 -2.95 4.38
C VAL A 42 -2.79 -3.27 5.84
N LEU A 43 -1.78 -3.91 6.44
CA LEU A 43 -1.76 -4.17 7.87
C LEU A 43 -1.18 -2.96 8.61
N VAL A 44 -2.01 -2.32 9.44
CA VAL A 44 -1.61 -1.18 10.27
C VAL A 44 -1.66 -1.57 11.74
N ARG A 45 -0.52 -1.47 12.40
CA ARG A 45 -0.40 -1.65 13.86
C ARG A 45 -0.38 -0.30 14.58
N PRO A 46 -0.83 -0.23 15.84
CA PRO A 46 -0.55 0.92 16.70
C PRO A 46 0.96 1.13 16.86
N LYS A 47 1.36 2.40 17.03
CA LYS A 47 2.72 2.85 17.34
C LYS A 47 2.61 3.81 18.52
N ALA A 48 3.59 3.88 19.42
CA ALA A 48 3.56 4.67 20.67
C ALA A 48 2.73 5.98 20.56
N GLY A 49 1.56 6.01 21.21
CA GLY A 49 0.65 7.17 21.24
C GLY A 49 -0.19 7.43 19.96
N GLN A 50 -0.06 6.61 18.92
CA GLN A 50 -0.76 6.74 17.65
C GLN A 50 -1.66 5.53 17.39
N ALA A 51 -2.98 5.77 17.35
CA ALA A 51 -3.97 4.80 16.92
C ALA A 51 -3.79 4.44 15.42
N PRO A 52 -4.16 3.22 14.99
CA PRO A 52 -4.07 2.81 13.58
C PRO A 52 -4.70 3.81 12.61
N ASP A 53 -5.88 4.34 12.94
CA ASP A 53 -6.61 5.28 12.08
C ASP A 53 -5.86 6.60 11.88
N ALA A 54 -5.23 7.12 12.93
CA ALA A 54 -4.37 8.30 12.83
C ALA A 54 -3.18 8.03 11.90
N ARG A 55 -2.59 6.83 11.96
CA ARG A 55 -1.48 6.44 11.08
C ARG A 55 -1.92 6.28 9.62
N ILE A 56 -3.18 5.90 9.38
CA ILE A 56 -3.79 5.87 8.04
C ILE A 56 -4.03 7.29 7.55
N ALA A 57 -4.60 8.17 8.39
CA ALA A 57 -4.80 9.58 8.05
C ALA A 57 -3.48 10.27 7.65
N ASP A 58 -2.41 10.06 8.42
CA ASP A 58 -1.05 10.55 8.11
C ASP A 58 -0.46 9.94 6.83
N MET A 59 -0.97 8.79 6.37
CA MET A 59 -0.52 8.13 5.15
C MET A 59 -1.15 8.74 3.90
N ILE A 60 -2.43 9.14 3.99
CA ILE A 60 -3.21 9.67 2.86
C ILE A 60 -3.19 11.21 2.77
N ASN A 61 -2.87 11.89 3.88
CA ASN A 61 -2.66 13.33 3.87
C ASN A 61 -1.26 13.66 3.35
N CYS A 62 -1.14 13.78 2.02
CA CYS A 62 0.03 14.38 1.38
C CYS A 62 -0.06 15.90 1.53
N LYS A 63 0.87 16.50 2.29
CA LYS A 63 1.19 17.92 2.16
C LYS A 63 2.18 18.12 1.02
#